data_AF-A0AAE7E1U3-F1
#
_entry.id   AF-A0AAE7E1U3-F1
#
_cell.length_a   1.000
_cell.length_b   1.000
_cell.length_c   1.000
_cell.angle_alpha   90.00
_cell.angle_beta   90.00
_cell.angle_gamma   90.00
#
_symmetry.space_group_name_H-M   'P 1'
#
loop_
_entity.id
_entity.type
_entity.pdbx_description
1 polymer ?
#
loop_
_entity_poly.entity_id
_entity_poly.type
_entity_poly.pdbx_seq_one_letter_code
_entity_poly.pdbx_strand_id
1 'polypeptide(L)'
;MFTQKKKAYYSKILGFKTIEDFEMFSKRYLKYLENQTLTKNRIMSGFFILVEIQKEAHKNKSLINFDNVKNPFIKKYANEILDLRKNGSGSLSITNFLFENHRVKISRGTIEKFYKQNGL
;
A
#
# COMPACT_ATOMS: atom_id res chain seq x y z
N MET A 1 -10.03 -2.99 -29.02
CA MET A 1 -10.02 -3.47 -27.62
C MET A 1 -8.61 -3.39 -27.05
N PHE A 2 -8.45 -2.91 -25.82
CA PHE A 2 -7.12 -2.76 -25.19
C PHE A 2 -6.62 -4.15 -24.74
N THR A 3 -5.50 -4.62 -25.28
CA THR A 3 -4.96 -5.96 -24.95
C THR A 3 -4.39 -5.99 -23.53
N GLN A 4 -4.30 -7.17 -22.91
CA GLN A 4 -3.72 -7.31 -21.56
C GLN A 4 -2.29 -6.77 -21.48
N LYS A 5 -1.47 -7.01 -22.51
CA LYS A 5 -0.12 -6.45 -22.63
C LYS A 5 -0.13 -4.91 -22.64
N LYS A 6 -1.05 -4.30 -23.37
CA LYS A 6 -1.20 -2.83 -23.40
C LYS A 6 -1.68 -2.31 -22.03
N LYS A 7 -2.65 -2.96 -21.39
CA LYS A 7 -3.10 -2.58 -20.04
C LYS A 7 -1.94 -2.59 -19.04
N ALA A 8 -1.13 -3.64 -19.03
CA ALA A 8 0.06 -3.74 -18.19
C ALA A 8 1.07 -2.62 -18.47
N TYR A 9 1.35 -2.33 -19.75
CA TYR A 9 2.27 -1.27 -20.16
C TYR A 9 1.82 0.11 -19.67
N TYR A 10 0.57 0.49 -19.93
CA TYR A 10 0.05 1.81 -19.55
C TYR A 10 -0.21 1.92 -18.05
N SER A 11 -0.64 0.83 -17.39
CA SER A 11 -0.71 0.74 -15.93
C SER A 11 0.61 1.13 -15.30
N LYS A 12 1.72 0.57 -15.81
CA LYS A 12 3.08 0.87 -15.31
C LYS A 12 3.49 2.32 -15.54
N ILE A 13 3.30 2.84 -16.77
CA ILE A 13 3.71 4.20 -17.12
C ILE A 13 2.94 5.26 -16.35
N LEU A 14 1.64 5.04 -16.15
CA LEU A 14 0.76 5.96 -15.45
C LEU A 14 0.78 5.76 -13.93
N GLY A 15 1.69 4.93 -13.41
CA GLY A 15 1.90 4.75 -11.97
C GLY A 15 0.78 4.01 -11.24
N PHE A 16 -0.06 3.25 -11.94
CA PHE A 16 -1.02 2.34 -11.31
C PHE A 16 -0.31 1.12 -10.74
N LYS A 17 -0.76 0.63 -9.58
CA LYS A 17 -0.15 -0.54 -8.93
C LYS A 17 -0.58 -1.84 -9.58
N THR A 18 -1.84 -1.93 -9.97
CA THR A 18 -2.42 -3.11 -10.56
C THR A 18 -3.13 -2.75 -11.86
N ILE A 19 -3.36 -3.77 -12.69
CA ILE A 19 -4.11 -3.59 -13.93
C ILE A 19 -5.56 -3.23 -13.61
N GLU A 20 -6.08 -3.74 -12.50
CA GLU A 20 -7.43 -3.47 -12.00
C GLU A 20 -7.62 -2.00 -11.64
N ASP A 21 -6.62 -1.34 -11.04
CA ASP A 21 -6.68 0.10 -10.75
C ASP A 21 -6.77 0.92 -12.05
N PHE A 22 -6.01 0.51 -13.07
CA PHE A 22 -6.04 1.12 -14.39
C PHE A 22 -7.41 0.94 -15.08
N GLU A 23 -8.01 -0.25 -14.95
CA GLU A 23 -9.36 -0.49 -15.44
C GLU A 23 -10.41 0.32 -14.69
N MET A 24 -10.28 0.45 -13.37
CA MET A 24 -11.18 1.23 -12.55
C MET A 24 -11.11 2.72 -12.92
N PHE A 25 -9.92 3.25 -13.18
CA PHE A 25 -9.75 4.58 -13.75
C PHE A 25 -10.53 4.71 -15.06
N SER A 26 -10.35 3.79 -16.01
CA SER A 26 -11.00 3.87 -17.32
C SER A 26 -12.54 3.88 -17.22
N LYS A 27 -13.11 3.07 -16.31
CA LYS A 27 -14.56 3.00 -16.05
C LYS A 27 -15.09 4.31 -15.45
N ARG A 28 -14.43 4.83 -14.42
CA ARG A 28 -14.83 6.09 -13.76
C ARG A 28 -14.69 7.27 -14.71
N TYR A 29 -13.62 7.29 -15.49
CA TYR A 29 -13.36 8.35 -16.46
C TYR A 29 -14.39 8.35 -17.60
N LEU A 30 -14.75 7.19 -18.14
CA LEU A 30 -15.83 7.07 -19.14
C LEU A 30 -17.15 7.65 -18.61
N LYS A 31 -17.59 7.20 -17.42
CA LYS A 31 -18.81 7.71 -16.78
C LYS A 31 -18.78 9.23 -16.56
N TYR A 32 -17.61 9.76 -16.18
CA TYR A 32 -17.42 11.20 -16.02
C TYR A 32 -17.56 11.96 -17.36
N LEU A 33 -17.07 11.39 -18.46
CA LEU A 33 -17.18 11.99 -19.79
C LEU A 33 -18.61 11.92 -20.35
N GLU A 34 -19.35 10.86 -20.07
CA GLU A 34 -20.74 10.66 -20.55
C GLU A 34 -21.75 11.65 -19.95
N ASN A 35 -21.49 12.19 -18.76
CA ASN A 35 -22.45 13.04 -18.05
C ASN A 35 -22.65 14.43 -18.67
N GLN A 36 -21.76 14.88 -19.56
CA GLN A 36 -21.78 16.24 -20.11
C GLN A 36 -21.22 16.27 -21.53
N THR A 37 -21.40 17.39 -22.24
CA THR A 37 -20.80 17.59 -23.56
C THR A 37 -19.29 17.41 -23.52
N LEU A 38 -18.78 16.60 -24.44
CA LEU A 38 -17.36 16.32 -24.54
C LEU A 38 -16.61 17.54 -25.05
N THR A 39 -15.80 18.14 -24.18
CA THR A 39 -14.92 19.27 -24.50
C THR A 39 -13.49 18.96 -24.08
N LYS A 40 -12.51 19.67 -24.66
CA LYS A 40 -11.10 19.54 -24.25
C LYS A 40 -10.93 19.74 -22.74
N ASN A 41 -11.60 20.74 -22.18
CA ASN A 41 -11.56 21.01 -20.73
C ASN A 41 -12.15 19.85 -19.93
N ARG A 42 -13.26 19.26 -20.37
CA ARG A 42 -13.87 18.11 -19.68
C ARG A 42 -12.89 16.93 -19.63
N ILE A 43 -12.24 16.61 -20.75
CA ILE A 43 -11.21 15.56 -20.82
C ILE A 43 -10.13 15.83 -19.78
N MET A 44 -9.55 17.04 -19.79
CA MET A 44 -8.47 17.39 -18.86
C MET A 44 -8.90 17.38 -17.40
N SER A 45 -10.09 17.90 -17.08
CA SER A 45 -10.61 17.93 -15.72
C SER A 45 -10.71 16.53 -15.12
N GLY A 46 -11.16 15.53 -15.87
CA GLY A 46 -11.33 14.17 -15.33
C GLY A 46 -10.03 13.45 -14.96
N PHE A 47 -8.85 14.03 -15.21
CA PHE A 47 -7.59 13.53 -14.64
C PHE A 47 -7.55 13.58 -13.10
N PHE A 48 -8.45 14.30 -12.43
CA PHE A 48 -8.59 14.19 -10.97
C PHE A 48 -8.84 12.74 -10.52
N ILE A 49 -9.55 11.95 -11.33
CA ILE A 49 -9.87 10.53 -11.05
C ILE A 49 -8.60 9.68 -10.98
N LEU A 50 -7.63 9.95 -11.87
CA LEU A 50 -6.32 9.31 -11.85
C LEU A 50 -5.61 9.61 -10.52
N VAL A 51 -5.59 10.89 -10.13
CA VAL A 51 -4.95 11.35 -8.89
C VAL A 51 -5.62 10.75 -7.66
N GLU A 52 -6.95 10.63 -7.64
CA GLU A 52 -7.70 10.00 -6.54
C GLU A 52 -7.36 8.52 -6.40
N ILE A 53 -7.40 7.75 -7.48
CA ILE A 53 -7.08 6.32 -7.47
C ILE A 53 -5.62 6.10 -7.03
N GLN A 54 -4.69 6.93 -7.52
CA GLN A 54 -3.30 6.88 -7.06
C GLN A 54 -3.21 7.18 -5.55
N LYS A 55 -3.90 8.20 -5.05
CA LYS A 55 -3.92 8.52 -3.61
C LYS A 55 -4.52 7.39 -2.77
N GLU A 56 -5.61 6.76 -3.19
CA GLU A 56 -6.19 5.59 -2.51
C GLU A 56 -5.23 4.40 -2.51
N ALA A 57 -4.59 4.12 -3.65
CA ALA A 57 -3.56 3.11 -3.75
C ALA A 57 -2.40 3.42 -2.80
N HIS A 58 -1.98 4.68 -2.67
CA HIS A 58 -0.94 5.12 -1.75
C HIS A 58 -1.36 5.04 -0.27
N LYS A 59 -2.61 5.39 0.08
CA LYS A 59 -3.16 5.25 1.45
C LYS A 59 -3.20 3.78 1.90
N ASN A 60 -3.42 2.85 0.99
CA ASN A 60 -3.39 1.41 1.27
C ASN A 60 -1.98 0.85 1.50
N LYS A 61 -0.91 1.65 1.33
CA LYS A 61 0.35 1.37 2.02
C LYS A 61 0.26 2.05 3.39
N SER A 62 0.00 1.29 4.44
CA SER A 62 0.68 1.61 5.71
C SER A 62 2.16 1.50 5.41
N LEU A 63 2.78 2.62 4.98
CA LEU A 63 4.21 2.70 4.80
C LEU A 63 4.79 2.41 6.17
N ILE A 64 5.30 1.18 6.33
CA ILE A 64 5.99 0.83 7.55
C ILE A 64 7.11 1.83 7.70
N ASN A 65 7.06 2.60 8.78
CA ASN A 65 8.09 3.51 9.15
C ASN A 65 9.32 2.70 9.57
N PHE A 66 10.35 2.73 8.72
CA PHE A 66 11.65 2.13 8.97
C PHE A 66 12.70 3.15 9.40
N ASP A 67 12.33 4.42 9.58
CA ASP A 67 13.26 5.47 9.99
C ASP A 67 13.87 5.09 11.33
N ASN A 68 15.20 5.15 11.41
CA ASN A 68 15.99 4.79 12.58
C ASN A 68 15.89 3.31 13.03
N VAL A 69 15.28 2.42 12.24
CA VAL A 69 15.30 0.98 12.50
C VAL A 69 16.65 0.42 12.06
N LYS A 70 17.56 0.19 13.01
CA LYS A 70 18.88 -0.44 12.75
C LYS A 70 18.82 -1.97 12.69
N ASN A 71 17.85 -2.59 13.35
CA ASN A 71 17.79 -4.05 13.46
C ASN A 71 17.32 -4.68 12.13
N PRO A 72 18.13 -5.52 11.46
CA PRO A 72 17.79 -6.11 10.17
C PRO A 72 16.62 -7.09 10.26
N PHE A 73 16.43 -7.75 11.39
CA PHE A 73 15.32 -8.66 11.59
C PHE A 73 13.99 -7.93 11.73
N ILE A 74 13.96 -6.77 12.38
CA ILE A 74 12.75 -5.92 12.39
C ILE A 74 12.37 -5.51 10.96
N LYS A 75 13.35 -5.16 10.12
CA LYS A 75 13.08 -4.82 8.71
C LYS A 75 12.52 -6.01 7.94
N LYS A 76 13.10 -7.19 8.15
CA LYS A 76 12.68 -8.43 7.46
C LYS A 76 11.27 -8.87 7.86
N TYR A 77 10.94 -8.81 9.15
CA TYR A 77 9.68 -9.32 9.71
C TYR A 77 8.69 -8.19 10.05
N ALA A 78 8.85 -7.04 9.42
CA ALA A 78 8.13 -5.82 9.73
C ALA A 78 6.61 -5.97 9.63
N ASN A 79 6.14 -6.52 8.50
CA ASN A 79 4.71 -6.74 8.27
C ASN A 79 4.13 -7.68 9.33
N GLU A 80 4.78 -8.82 9.57
CA GLU A 80 4.36 -9.80 10.57
C GLU A 80 4.24 -9.20 11.97
N ILE A 81 5.22 -8.37 12.37
CA ILE A 81 5.21 -7.70 13.68
C ILE A 81 4.02 -6.75 13.79
N LEU A 82 3.76 -5.92 12.77
CA LEU A 82 2.65 -4.97 12.79
C LEU A 82 1.29 -5.69 12.71
N ASP A 83 1.19 -6.78 11.96
CA ASP A 83 -0.05 -7.54 11.82
C ASP A 83 -0.39 -8.28 13.13
N LEU A 84 0.59 -8.93 13.77
CA LEU A 84 0.40 -9.53 15.09
C LEU A 84 -0.03 -8.49 16.13
N ARG A 85 0.54 -7.27 16.06
CA ARG A 85 0.17 -6.18 16.95
C ARG A 85 -1.27 -5.69 16.70
N LYS A 86 -1.68 -5.52 15.44
CA LYS A 86 -3.07 -5.18 15.07
C LYS A 86 -4.06 -6.23 15.54
N ASN A 87 -3.65 -7.49 15.57
CA ASN A 87 -4.43 -8.62 16.08
C ASN A 87 -4.40 -8.74 17.62
N GLY A 88 -3.87 -7.74 18.33
CA GLY A 88 -3.89 -7.67 19.80
C GLY A 88 -2.71 -8.35 20.50
N SER A 89 -1.72 -8.86 19.78
CA SER A 89 -0.55 -9.49 20.41
C SER A 89 0.33 -8.46 21.13
N GLY A 90 0.75 -8.80 22.35
CA GLY A 90 1.73 -8.02 23.10
C GLY A 90 3.16 -8.22 22.59
N SER A 91 4.07 -7.31 22.94
CA SER A 91 5.48 -7.38 22.53
C SER A 91 6.18 -8.67 22.96
N LEU A 92 5.84 -9.22 24.13
CA LEU A 92 6.35 -10.52 24.59
C LEU A 92 5.90 -11.67 23.68
N SER A 93 4.61 -11.73 23.36
CA SER A 93 4.03 -12.75 22.48
C SER A 93 4.66 -12.69 21.07
N ILE A 94 4.87 -11.48 20.54
CA ILE A 94 5.52 -11.28 19.24
C ILE A 94 6.99 -11.75 19.30
N THR A 95 7.73 -11.43 20.36
CA THR A 95 9.10 -11.94 20.53
C THR A 95 9.15 -13.46 20.55
N ASN A 96 8.25 -14.12 21.30
CA ASN A 96 8.18 -15.58 21.35
C ASN A 96 7.82 -16.17 19.98
N PHE A 97 6.83 -15.58 19.30
CA PHE A 97 6.43 -15.99 17.96
C PHE A 97 7.61 -15.96 16.96
N LEU A 98 8.39 -14.87 16.95
CA LEU A 98 9.56 -14.73 16.07
C LEU A 98 10.66 -15.75 16.41
N PHE A 99 10.80 -16.11 17.68
CA PHE A 99 11.76 -17.13 18.10
C PHE A 99 11.31 -18.54 17.71
N GLU A 100 10.03 -18.87 17.90
CA GLU A 100 9.48 -20.19 17.62
C GLU A 100 9.44 -20.48 16.12
N ASN A 101 8.95 -19.52 15.32
CA ASN A 101 8.71 -19.72 13.89
C ASN A 101 9.94 -19.42 13.03
N HIS A 102 10.77 -18.45 13.43
CA HIS A 102 11.89 -17.99 12.61
C HIS A 102 13.26 -18.15 13.28
N ARG A 103 13.31 -18.66 14.52
CA ARG A 103 14.54 -18.75 15.35
C ARG A 103 15.24 -17.41 15.53
N VAL A 104 14.50 -16.30 15.46
CA VAL A 104 15.03 -14.94 15.61
C VAL A 104 14.82 -14.45 17.03
N LYS A 105 15.89 -13.97 17.66
CA LYS A 105 15.82 -13.33 18.98
C LYS A 105 15.80 -11.81 18.83
N ILE A 106 14.67 -11.18 19.16
CA ILE A 106 14.53 -9.72 19.23
C ILE A 106 14.00 -9.34 20.61
N SER A 107 14.62 -8.36 21.26
CA SER A 107 14.15 -7.90 22.57
C SER A 107 12.73 -7.32 22.50
N ARG A 108 11.93 -7.54 23.55
CA ARG A 108 10.59 -6.96 23.70
C ARG A 108 10.56 -5.44 23.46
N GLY A 109 11.55 -4.73 23.97
CA GLY A 109 11.64 -3.26 23.86
C GLY A 109 11.92 -2.80 22.43
N THR A 110 12.63 -3.59 21.62
CA THR A 110 12.85 -3.30 20.20
C THR A 110 11.57 -3.46 19.39
N ILE A 111 10.81 -4.54 19.64
CA ILE A 111 9.49 -4.76 19.02
C ILE A 111 8.52 -3.64 19.38
N GLU A 112 8.49 -3.29 20.68
CA GLU A 112 7.62 -2.24 21.19
C GLU A 112 7.92 -0.86 20.61
N LYS A 113 9.20 -0.48 20.52
CA LYS A 113 9.59 0.77 19.86
C LYS A 113 9.14 0.79 18.40
N PHE A 114 9.31 -0.32 17.70
CA PHE A 114 9.00 -0.41 16.28
C PHE A 114 7.51 -0.22 15.99
N TYR A 115 6.61 -0.94 16.66
CA TYR A 115 5.18 -0.76 16.38
C TYR A 115 4.66 0.60 16.88
N LYS A 116 5.22 1.16 17.97
CA LYS A 116 4.89 2.53 18.43
C LYS A 116 5.28 3.59 17.42
N GLN A 117 6.46 3.46 16.80
CA GLN A 117 6.89 4.32 15.68
C GLN A 117 5.97 4.22 14.46
N ASN A 118 5.23 3.13 14.34
CA ASN A 118 4.23 2.88 13.31
C ASN A 118 2.80 3.21 13.78
N GLY A 119 2.63 3.86 14.94
CA GLY A 119 1.34 4.31 15.45
C GLY A 119 0.45 3.22 16.06
N LEU A 120 1.02 2.12 16.53
CA LEU A 120 0.33 0.96 17.14
C LEU A 120 0.75 0.68 18.60
#